data_AF-R9MCD3-F1
#
_entry.id   AF-R9MCD3-F1
#
_cell.length_a   1.000
_cell.length_b   1.000
_cell.length_c   1.000
_cell.angle_alpha   90.00
_cell.angle_beta   90.00
_cell.angle_gamma   90.00
#
_symmetry.space_group_name_H-M   'P 1'
#
loop_
_entity.id
_entity.type
_entity.pdbx_description
1 polymer ?
#
loop_
_entity_poly.entity_id
_entity_poly.type
_entity_poly.pdbx_seq_one_letter_code
_entity_poly.pdbx_strand_id
1 'polypeptide(L)'
;MSWRGLRRVSFAGIRKKKDCPESYIVVTFGLDKRVESPRIEAASEPYPNRWTHHLLISHAGEIDDELMAWIKSAADFSEKK
;
A
#
# COMPACT_ATOMS: atom_id res chain seq x y z
N MET A 1 -23.00 -18.17 8.67
CA MET A 1 -21.64 -17.60 8.74
C MET A 1 -21.74 -16.12 9.06
N SER A 2 -21.12 -15.68 10.15
CA SER A 2 -21.11 -14.30 10.63
C SER A 2 -20.09 -13.48 9.84
N TRP A 3 -20.55 -12.62 8.93
CA TRP A 3 -19.73 -11.52 8.40
C TRP A 3 -19.59 -10.46 9.49
N ARG A 4 -18.40 -10.37 10.10
CA ARG A 4 -18.04 -9.28 11.01
C ARG A 4 -16.70 -8.69 10.58
N GLY A 5 -16.74 -7.40 10.26
CA GLY A 5 -15.66 -6.46 10.55
C GLY A 5 -14.50 -6.40 9.57
N LEU A 6 -14.73 -5.94 8.34
CA LEU A 6 -13.68 -5.20 7.63
C LEU A 6 -13.73 -3.73 8.08
N ARG A 7 -13.31 -3.48 9.31
CA ARG A 7 -12.85 -2.15 9.73
C ARG A 7 -11.34 -2.22 9.86
N ARG A 8 -10.65 -2.18 8.72
CA ARG A 8 -9.20 -1.98 8.69
C ARG A 8 -8.94 -0.59 8.12
N VAL A 9 -8.99 0.42 8.98
CA VAL A 9 -8.16 1.61 8.75
C VAL A 9 -6.75 1.11 9.04
N SER A 10 -5.89 1.12 8.03
CA SER A 10 -4.56 0.49 8.07
C SER A 10 -3.68 1.12 9.16
N PHE A 11 -3.79 0.64 10.40
CA PHE A 11 -2.75 0.75 11.42
C PHE A 11 -1.90 -0.54 11.35
N ALA A 12 -1.35 -0.84 10.17
CA ALA A 12 -0.04 -1.48 10.23
C ALA A 12 0.85 -0.43 10.90
N GLY A 13 1.54 -0.78 11.98
CA GLY A 13 2.46 0.11 12.69
C GLY A 13 3.67 0.43 11.80
N ILE A 14 3.40 1.18 10.74
CA ILE A 14 4.24 1.48 9.58
C ILE A 14 5.39 2.39 10.03
N ARG A 15 5.13 3.34 10.94
CA ARG A 15 6.14 4.20 11.57
C ARG A 15 5.75 4.52 13.02
N LYS A 16 6.73 4.81 13.87
CA LYS A 16 6.45 5.38 15.21
C LYS A 16 5.79 6.74 14.99
N LYS A 17 4.84 7.13 15.85
CA LYS A 17 4.09 8.40 15.72
C LYS A 17 4.98 9.65 15.57
N LYS A 18 6.23 9.59 16.04
CA LYS A 18 7.24 10.66 15.94
C LYS A 18 7.86 10.80 14.55
N ASP A 19 7.85 9.74 13.76
CA ASP A 19 8.45 9.69 12.41
C ASP A 19 7.38 9.85 11.32
N CYS A 20 6.11 9.98 11.71
CA CYS A 20 5.03 10.29 10.79
C CYS A 20 4.98 11.81 10.53
N PRO A 21 4.81 12.23 9.27
CA PRO A 21 4.51 13.62 8.91
C PRO A 21 3.25 14.12 9.63
N GLU A 22 3.14 15.44 9.80
CA GLU A 22 1.97 16.07 10.45
C GLU A 22 0.66 15.83 9.68
N SER A 23 0.74 15.72 8.35
CA SER A 23 -0.36 15.34 7.47
C SER A 23 0.14 14.34 6.44
N TYR A 24 -0.56 13.21 6.31
CA TYR A 24 -0.21 12.17 5.35
C TYR A 24 -1.44 11.34 4.96
N ILE A 25 -1.33 10.67 3.82
CA ILE A 25 -2.24 9.61 3.38
C ILE A 25 -1.48 8.30 3.32
N VAL A 26 -2.18 7.20 3.60
CA VAL A 26 -1.64 5.85 3.39
C VAL A 26 -2.18 5.34 2.07
N VAL A 27 -1.30 5.07 1.12
CA VAL A 27 -1.67 4.43 -0.14
C VAL A 27 -1.41 2.93 -0.01
N THR A 28 -2.44 2.14 -0.32
CA THR A 28 -2.38 0.68 -0.28
C THR A 28 -2.73 0.14 -1.66
N PHE A 29 -1.85 -0.69 -2.22
CA PHE A 29 -2.07 -1.30 -3.52
C PHE A 29 -1.63 -2.78 -3.53
N GLY A 30 -2.26 -3.56 -4.40
CA GLY A 30 -2.01 -4.99 -4.53
C GLY A 30 -1.37 -5.32 -5.87
N LEU A 31 -0.39 -6.22 -5.87
CA LEU A 31 0.29 -6.72 -7.07
C LEU A 31 0.50 -8.24 -7.00
N ASP A 32 0.82 -8.83 -8.14
CA ASP A 32 1.22 -10.23 -8.25
C ASP A 32 2.65 -10.50 -7.74
N LYS A 33 3.47 -9.45 -7.68
CA LYS A 33 4.87 -9.50 -7.23
C LYS A 33 5.15 -8.54 -6.09
N ARG A 34 6.19 -8.86 -5.30
CA ARG A 34 6.73 -7.96 -4.29
C ARG A 34 7.43 -6.78 -4.95
N VAL A 35 7.12 -5.58 -4.48
CA VAL A 35 7.88 -4.36 -4.77
C VAL A 35 8.84 -4.11 -3.61
N GLU A 36 10.12 -4.03 -3.94
CA GLU A 36 11.17 -3.65 -3.00
C GLU A 36 11.61 -2.23 -3.35
N SER A 37 11.06 -1.26 -2.64
CA SER A 37 11.42 0.15 -2.75
C SER A 37 11.50 0.75 -1.34
N PRO A 38 12.44 1.66 -1.06
CA PRO A 38 12.54 2.35 0.23
C PRO A 38 11.28 3.14 0.59
N ARG A 39 10.39 3.40 -0.37
CA ARG A 39 9.08 4.04 -0.18
C ARG A 39 8.03 3.09 0.40
N ILE A 40 8.22 1.78 0.28
CA ILE A 40 7.31 0.77 0.81
C ILE A 40 7.61 0.57 2.28
N GLU A 41 6.68 1.01 3.11
CA GLU A 41 6.77 0.90 4.56
C GLU A 41 6.46 -0.52 5.04
N ALA A 42 5.51 -1.18 4.36
CA ALA A 42 5.16 -2.56 4.65
C ALA A 42 4.72 -3.29 3.37
N ALA A 43 5.21 -4.51 3.20
CA ALA A 43 4.78 -5.45 2.18
C ALA A 43 4.38 -6.76 2.86
N SER A 44 3.20 -7.28 2.53
CA SER A 44 2.72 -8.56 3.06
C SER A 44 2.15 -9.43 1.95
N GLU A 45 2.40 -10.74 2.03
CA GLU A 45 1.90 -11.75 1.10
C GLU A 45 0.90 -12.66 1.82
N PRO A 46 -0.41 -12.35 1.81
CA PRO A 46 -1.43 -13.23 2.39
C PRO A 46 -1.57 -14.58 1.66
N TYR A 47 -1.29 -14.62 0.35
CA TYR A 47 -1.34 -15.82 -0.49
C TYR A 47 -0.23 -15.75 -1.54
N PRO A 48 0.28 -16.88 -2.04
CA PRO A 48 1.31 -16.89 -3.07
C PRO A 48 0.93 -16.02 -4.27
N ASN A 49 1.85 -15.18 -4.74
CA ASN A 49 1.67 -14.25 -5.85
C ASN A 49 0.56 -13.20 -5.60
N ARG A 50 0.30 -12.87 -4.33
CA ARG A 50 -0.64 -11.81 -3.98
C ARG A 50 -0.05 -10.94 -2.88
N TRP A 51 0.59 -9.88 -3.31
CA TRP A 51 1.28 -8.93 -2.46
C TRP A 51 0.42 -7.71 -2.18
N THR A 52 0.41 -7.26 -0.93
CA THR A 52 -0.20 -6.00 -0.50
C THR A 52 0.89 -5.09 0.03
N HIS A 53 1.00 -3.90 -0.56
CA HIS A 53 2.00 -2.91 -0.23
C HIS A 53 1.34 -1.68 0.39
N HIS A 54 2.01 -1.08 1.37
CA HIS A 54 1.60 0.14 2.04
C HIS A 54 2.73 1.15 1.96
N LEU A 55 2.43 2.38 1.52
CA LEU A 55 3.32 3.52 1.61
C LEU A 55 2.62 4.73 2.23
N LEU A 56 3.43 5.65 2.73
CA LEU A 56 2.98 6.96 3.22
C LEU A 56 3.28 8.02 2.18
N ILE A 57 2.32 8.91 1.96
CA ILE A 57 2.48 10.11 1.14
C ILE A 57 2.15 11.32 2.00
N SER A 58 3.07 12.26 2.08
CA SER A 58 3.04 13.45 2.93
C SER A 58 2.82 14.73 2.14
N HIS A 59 3.21 14.75 0.86
CA HIS A 59 3.05 15.90 -0.02
C HIS A 59 2.84 15.46 -1.46
N ALA A 60 2.27 16.35 -2.29
CA ALA A 60 1.90 16.04 -3.67
C ALA A 60 3.10 15.66 -4.57
N GLY A 61 4.31 16.10 -4.23
CA GLY A 61 5.53 15.78 -4.98
C GLY A 61 5.96 14.30 -4.90
N GLU A 62 5.45 13.55 -3.92
CA GLU A 62 5.65 12.09 -3.83
C GLU A 62 4.71 11.31 -4.76
N ILE A 63 3.73 11.98 -5.39
CA ILE A 63 2.89 11.41 -6.44
C ILE A 63 3.64 11.56 -7.77
N ASP A 64 4.64 10.72 -7.96
CA ASP A 64 5.48 10.72 -9.15
C ASP A 64 5.21 9.51 -10.07
N ASP A 65 5.96 9.45 -11.17
CA ASP A 65 5.80 8.41 -12.18
C ASP A 65 6.05 7.01 -11.63
N GLU A 66 6.90 6.84 -10.61
CA GLU A 66 7.15 5.55 -9.98
C GLU A 66 5.90 5.06 -9.25
N LEU A 67 5.29 5.91 -8.41
CA LEU A 67 4.04 5.58 -7.75
C LEU A 67 2.95 5.29 -8.78
N MET A 68 2.81 6.15 -9.79
CA MET A 68 1.77 5.99 -10.82
C MET A 68 1.95 4.70 -11.63
N ALA A 69 3.19 4.26 -11.87
CA ALA A 69 3.46 2.97 -12.51
C ALA A 69 3.00 1.78 -11.65
N TRP A 70 3.17 1.82 -10.33
CA TRP A 70 2.63 0.79 -9.43
C TRP A 70 1.11 0.79 -9.39
N ILE A 71 0.48 1.97 -9.33
CA ILE A 71 -0.98 2.09 -9.35
C ILE A 71 -1.55 1.53 -10.66
N LYS A 72 -0.92 1.83 -11.79
CA LYS A 72 -1.30 1.24 -13.09
C LYS A 72 -1.17 -0.29 -13.07
N SER A 73 -0.05 -0.81 -12.57
CA SER A 73 0.16 -2.26 -12.46
C SER A 73 -0.88 -2.91 -11.54
N ALA A 74 -1.30 -2.22 -10.49
CA ALA A 74 -2.35 -2.70 -9.58
C ALA A 74 -3.74 -2.67 -10.23
N ALA A 75 -4.03 -1.68 -11.09
CA ALA A 75 -5.23 -1.64 -11.90
C ALA A 75 -5.27 -2.83 -12.87
N ASP A 76 -4.19 -3.04 -13.64
CA ASP A 76 -4.07 -4.16 -14.57
C ASP A 76 -4.22 -5.52 -13.85
N PHE A 77 -3.63 -5.66 -12.65
CA PHE A 77 -3.78 -6.85 -11.82
C PHE A 77 -5.21 -7.06 -11.32
N SER A 78 -5.92 -5.98 -10.98
CA SER A 78 -7.30 -6.07 -10.53
C SER A 78 -8.28 -6.36 -11.66
N GLU A 79 -7.97 -5.98 -12.90
CA GLU A 79 -8.77 -6.32 -14.09
C GLU A 79 -8.60 -7.79 -14.51
N LYS A 80 -7.45 -8.39 -14.22
CA LYS A 80 -7.14 -9.81 -14.49
C LYS A 80 -7.69 -10.78 -13.42
N LYS A 81 -8.53 -10.32 -12.50
CA LYS A 81 -9.14 -11.12 -11.42
C LYS A 81 -10.31 -11.97 -11.85
#